data_AF-A0A931ZHC9-F1
#
_entry.id   AF-A0A931ZHC9-F1
#
_cell.length_a   1.000
_cell.length_b   1.000
_cell.length_c   1.000
_cell.angle_alpha   90.00
_cell.angle_beta   90.00
_cell.angle_gamma   90.00
#
_symmetry.space_group_name_H-M   'P 1'
#
loop_
_entity.id
_entity.type
_entity.pdbx_description
1 polymer ?
#
loop_
_entity_poly.entity_id
_entity_poly.type
_entity_poly.pdbx_seq_one_letter_code
_entity_poly.pdbx_strand_id
1 'polypeptide(L)'
;MTVAFRIMDIWIPLITGLTVGGFSCAAVQGGLLASVVAARQGKKAFLPTVAFLVSKLAAYTLLGFLLGMFGSALSLSDGMRTVMQAVAGLYMLAVAANLLKLHPIFRYAIIQPPKFLTRMVRKEARSSSLFAPAFLGVLTVFIPCGTTLAMETFAISTGNAFLGAATMALFTIGTMPLFAGVGALAAMGKLFEKYFAPVAAAALIFLGISAINSSLVLSGLPFNLNGVGQTFEALAQVVRNPAGDILGAANTVTVVNGVQNANITALAGGYSPSVIEVKAGRPVKLNVTPTGALGCTSVFVIPQLKMSKRLNLGETATFEFTPDKPGNIIWACGMGMYTGTIKVS
;
A
#
# COMPACT_ATOMS: atom_id res chain seq x y z
N MET A 1 11.05 3.72 28.63
CA MET A 1 11.01 4.05 27.18
C MET A 1 10.73 2.83 26.28
N THR A 2 10.99 1.59 26.73
CA THR A 2 10.88 0.35 25.93
C THR A 2 9.49 -0.30 25.84
N VAL A 3 8.58 -0.04 26.80
CA VAL A 3 7.29 -0.76 26.86
C VAL A 3 6.21 -0.11 25.98
N ALA A 4 6.09 1.23 26.00
CA ALA A 4 5.17 1.96 25.13
C ALA A 4 5.54 1.84 23.64
N PHE A 5 6.84 1.77 23.34
CA PHE A 5 7.39 1.55 21.99
C PHE A 5 6.96 0.17 21.43
N ARG A 6 7.04 -0.90 22.24
CA ARG A 6 6.64 -2.26 21.84
C ARG A 6 5.14 -2.45 21.65
N ILE A 7 4.32 -1.75 22.44
CA ILE A 7 2.85 -1.85 22.32
C ILE A 7 2.41 -1.22 20.99
N MET A 8 2.93 -0.04 20.64
CA MET A 8 2.53 0.69 19.43
C MET A 8 2.90 -0.03 18.13
N ASP A 9 4.04 -0.71 18.08
CA ASP A 9 4.49 -1.52 16.94
C ASP A 9 3.58 -2.72 16.64
N ILE A 10 2.77 -3.16 17.62
CA ILE A 10 1.81 -4.27 17.48
C ILE A 10 0.47 -3.78 16.93
N TRP A 11 0.02 -2.59 17.35
CA TRP A 11 -1.28 -2.05 16.92
C TRP A 11 -1.26 -1.54 15.48
N ILE A 12 -0.14 -0.96 15.01
CA ILE A 12 -0.06 -0.40 13.65
C ILE A 12 -0.31 -1.47 12.57
N PRO A 13 0.37 -2.63 12.56
CA PRO A 13 0.11 -3.68 11.57
C PRO A 13 -1.32 -4.21 11.66
N LEU A 14 -1.86 -4.40 12.87
CA LEU A 14 -3.20 -4.92 13.08
C LEU A 14 -4.28 -3.97 12.54
N ILE A 15 -4.22 -2.67 12.89
CA ILE A 15 -5.17 -1.65 12.44
C ILE A 15 -5.04 -1.45 10.93
N THR A 16 -3.81 -1.44 10.41
CA THR A 16 -3.56 -1.33 8.97
C THR A 16 -4.14 -2.54 8.23
N GLY A 17 -4.00 -3.75 8.79
CA GLY A 17 -4.58 -4.97 8.27
C GLY A 17 -6.11 -4.97 8.29
N LEU A 18 -6.74 -4.44 9.34
CA LEU A 18 -8.20 -4.36 9.44
C LEU A 18 -8.81 -3.34 8.47
N THR A 19 -8.11 -2.22 8.26
CA THR A 19 -8.59 -1.10 7.46
C THR A 19 -8.07 -1.20 6.02
N VAL A 20 -7.08 -0.41 5.66
CA VAL A 20 -6.58 -0.21 4.29
C VAL A 20 -6.06 -1.53 3.70
N GLY A 21 -5.36 -2.33 4.50
CA GLY A 21 -4.83 -3.64 4.14
C GLY A 21 -5.94 -4.61 3.78
N GLY A 22 -6.93 -4.74 4.64
CA GLY A 22 -8.10 -5.61 4.45
C GLY A 22 -8.80 -5.28 3.16
N PHE A 23 -9.25 -4.02 2.99
CA PHE A 23 -10.01 -3.61 1.81
C PHE A 23 -9.23 -3.82 0.51
N SER A 24 -7.95 -3.44 0.48
CA SER A 24 -7.09 -3.62 -0.70
C SER A 24 -6.82 -5.10 -1.00
N CYS A 25 -6.48 -5.90 0.01
CA CYS A 25 -6.24 -7.32 -0.14
C CYS A 25 -7.53 -8.07 -0.57
N ALA A 26 -8.68 -7.74 0.00
CA ALA A 26 -9.95 -8.38 -0.32
C ALA A 26 -10.43 -8.02 -1.73
N ALA A 27 -10.15 -6.80 -2.22
CA ALA A 27 -10.46 -6.42 -3.60
C ALA A 27 -9.73 -7.33 -4.61
N VAL A 28 -8.45 -7.64 -4.37
CA VAL A 28 -7.63 -8.47 -5.28
C VAL A 28 -7.80 -9.97 -5.00
N GLN A 29 -7.54 -10.39 -3.76
CA GLN A 29 -7.46 -11.79 -3.36
C GLN A 29 -8.84 -12.34 -2.95
N GLY A 30 -9.81 -11.49 -2.63
CA GLY A 30 -11.17 -11.92 -2.27
C GLY A 30 -11.91 -12.58 -3.44
N GLY A 31 -11.66 -12.16 -4.68
CA GLY A 31 -12.18 -12.84 -5.87
C GLY A 31 -11.67 -14.28 -6.02
N LEU A 32 -10.39 -14.51 -5.68
CA LEU A 32 -9.79 -15.85 -5.67
C LEU A 32 -10.44 -16.74 -4.61
N LEU A 33 -10.56 -16.25 -3.37
CA LEU A 33 -11.28 -16.94 -2.30
C LEU A 33 -12.73 -17.23 -2.70
N ALA A 34 -13.43 -16.23 -3.23
CA ALA A 34 -14.82 -16.35 -3.63
C ALA A 34 -15.02 -17.38 -4.75
N SER A 35 -14.12 -17.47 -5.73
CA SER A 35 -14.21 -18.47 -6.80
C SER A 35 -14.13 -19.91 -6.27
N VAL A 36 -13.29 -20.16 -5.26
CA VAL A 36 -13.12 -21.49 -4.66
C VAL A 36 -14.26 -21.82 -3.71
N VAL A 37 -14.78 -20.82 -2.98
CA VAL A 37 -15.94 -20.98 -2.09
C VAL A 37 -17.22 -21.18 -2.91
N ALA A 38 -17.45 -20.38 -3.96
CA ALA A 38 -18.61 -20.51 -4.84
C ALA A 38 -18.63 -21.84 -5.62
N ALA A 39 -17.45 -22.38 -5.96
CA ALA A 39 -17.33 -23.72 -6.54
C ALA A 39 -17.73 -24.85 -5.58
N ARG A 40 -17.86 -24.57 -4.27
CA ARG A 40 -18.28 -25.52 -3.23
C ARG A 40 -19.64 -25.09 -2.66
N GLN A 41 -20.71 -25.38 -3.41
CA GLN A 41 -22.08 -25.09 -2.95
C GLN A 41 -22.42 -25.92 -1.68
N GLY A 42 -22.74 -25.28 -0.55
CA GLY A 42 -23.34 -25.92 0.63
C GLY A 42 -22.84 -25.48 2.01
N LYS A 43 -23.42 -26.07 3.07
CA LYS A 43 -23.20 -25.77 4.52
C LYS A 43 -21.74 -25.85 5.01
N LYS A 44 -20.79 -26.30 4.18
CA LYS A 44 -19.36 -26.40 4.50
C LYS A 44 -18.52 -25.24 3.93
N ALA A 45 -19.11 -24.13 3.49
CA ALA A 45 -18.40 -22.95 2.96
C ALA A 45 -17.43 -22.28 3.95
N PHE A 46 -17.61 -22.52 5.25
CA PHE A 46 -16.69 -22.04 6.30
C PHE A 46 -15.34 -22.74 6.28
N LEU A 47 -15.32 -24.06 6.02
CA LEU A 47 -14.10 -24.87 6.04
C LEU A 47 -13.04 -24.44 5.00
N PRO A 48 -13.35 -24.20 3.72
CA PRO A 48 -12.38 -23.69 2.75
C PRO A 48 -11.91 -22.26 3.09
N THR A 49 -12.78 -21.43 3.69
CA THR A 49 -12.41 -20.08 4.14
C THR A 49 -11.38 -20.14 5.25
N VAL A 50 -11.58 -21.01 6.25
CA VAL A 50 -10.61 -21.21 7.34
C VAL A 50 -9.29 -21.75 6.79
N ALA A 51 -9.32 -22.75 5.89
CA ALA A 51 -8.10 -23.27 5.29
C ALA A 51 -7.31 -22.22 4.50
N PHE A 52 -7.99 -21.36 3.76
CA PHE A 52 -7.37 -20.23 3.07
C PHE A 52 -6.76 -19.23 4.06
N LEU A 53 -7.46 -18.87 5.14
CA LEU A 53 -6.97 -17.91 6.14
C LEU A 53 -5.78 -18.44 6.95
N VAL A 54 -5.81 -19.72 7.35
CA VAL A 54 -4.72 -20.36 8.10
C VAL A 54 -3.47 -20.48 7.25
N SER A 55 -3.61 -20.93 6.01
CA SER A 55 -2.47 -21.02 5.08
C SER A 55 -1.90 -19.64 4.73
N LYS A 56 -2.76 -18.63 4.52
CA LYS A 56 -2.33 -17.24 4.34
C LYS A 56 -1.56 -16.72 5.56
N LEU A 57 -2.07 -16.94 6.77
CA LEU A 57 -1.38 -16.56 8.01
C LEU A 57 -0.01 -17.23 8.12
N ALA A 58 0.06 -18.54 7.88
CA ALA A 58 1.32 -19.27 7.92
C ALA A 58 2.34 -18.74 6.89
N ALA A 59 1.89 -18.52 5.65
CA ALA A 59 2.75 -18.04 4.56
C ALA A 59 3.29 -16.63 4.83
N TYR A 60 2.43 -15.70 5.27
CA TYR A 60 2.84 -14.32 5.59
C TYR A 60 3.73 -14.26 6.83
N THR A 61 3.47 -15.08 7.85
CA THR A 61 4.32 -15.16 9.04
C THR A 61 5.72 -15.67 8.67
N LEU A 62 5.80 -16.71 7.83
CA LEU A 62 7.06 -17.24 7.33
C LEU A 62 7.80 -16.20 6.48
N LEU A 63 7.10 -15.51 5.58
CA LEU A 63 7.67 -14.41 4.81
C LEU A 63 8.23 -13.31 5.72
N GLY A 64 7.45 -12.88 6.72
CA GLY A 64 7.88 -11.88 7.69
C GLY A 64 9.11 -12.31 8.50
N PHE A 65 9.19 -13.59 8.87
CA PHE A 65 10.35 -14.16 9.53
C PHE A 65 11.61 -14.05 8.66
N LEU A 66 11.51 -14.45 7.38
CA LEU A 66 12.61 -14.36 6.43
C LEU A 66 13.01 -12.89 6.18
N LEU A 67 12.05 -12.02 5.89
CA LEU A 67 12.29 -10.61 5.63
C LEU A 67 12.90 -9.88 6.85
N GLY A 68 12.46 -10.19 8.07
CA GLY A 68 13.03 -9.64 9.29
C GLY A 68 14.45 -10.18 9.57
N MET A 69 14.72 -11.44 9.23
CA MET A 69 16.06 -12.04 9.36
C MET A 69 17.07 -11.41 8.39
N PHE A 70 16.66 -11.23 7.13
CA PHE A 70 17.52 -10.68 6.07
C PHE A 70 17.42 -9.16 5.93
N GLY A 71 16.68 -8.47 6.82
CA GLY A 71 16.34 -7.06 6.64
C GLY A 71 17.55 -6.12 6.67
N SER A 72 18.63 -6.50 7.34
CA SER A 72 19.91 -5.77 7.32
C SER A 72 20.70 -5.93 6.02
N ALA A 73 20.42 -6.97 5.23
CA ALA A 73 21.10 -7.30 3.97
C ALA A 73 20.24 -7.01 2.71
N LEU A 74 18.92 -6.92 2.87
CA LEU A 74 17.94 -6.74 1.79
C LEU A 74 17.23 -5.38 1.92
N SER A 75 17.94 -4.28 1.69
CA SER A 75 17.26 -3.05 1.29
C SER A 75 16.76 -3.24 -0.14
N LEU A 76 15.46 -3.48 -0.33
CA LEU A 76 14.87 -3.44 -1.67
C LEU A 76 15.18 -2.07 -2.27
N SER A 77 15.86 -2.05 -3.41
CA SER A 77 16.13 -0.80 -4.10
C SER A 77 14.80 -0.12 -4.44
N ASP A 78 14.75 1.21 -4.32
CA ASP A 78 13.56 2.00 -4.66
C ASP A 78 13.08 1.69 -6.09
N GLY A 79 13.99 1.33 -6.99
CA GLY A 79 13.68 0.88 -8.35
C GLY A 79 12.88 -0.43 -8.41
N MET A 80 13.26 -1.45 -7.64
CA MET A 80 12.53 -2.73 -7.64
C MET A 80 11.11 -2.57 -7.08
N ARG A 81 10.96 -1.78 -6.01
CA ARG A 81 9.65 -1.43 -5.45
C ARG A 81 8.77 -0.73 -6.48
N THR A 82 9.34 0.22 -7.21
CA THR A 82 8.66 1.00 -8.23
C THR A 82 8.14 0.14 -9.37
N VAL A 83 8.98 -0.78 -9.89
CA VAL A 83 8.60 -1.74 -10.93
C VAL A 83 7.50 -2.68 -10.44
N MET A 84 7.64 -3.23 -9.23
CA MET A 84 6.64 -4.11 -8.64
C MET A 84 5.28 -3.41 -8.47
N GLN A 85 5.27 -2.14 -8.05
CA GLN A 85 4.04 -1.35 -7.94
C GLN A 85 3.40 -1.04 -9.30
N ALA A 86 4.19 -0.73 -10.33
CA ALA A 86 3.67 -0.53 -11.68
C ALA A 86 3.01 -1.80 -12.23
N VAL A 87 3.71 -2.94 -12.10
CA VAL A 87 3.20 -4.25 -12.54
C VAL A 87 1.94 -4.63 -11.77
N ALA A 88 1.94 -4.45 -10.45
CA ALA A 88 0.77 -4.70 -9.61
C ALA A 88 -0.42 -3.80 -9.99
N GLY A 89 -0.19 -2.51 -10.24
CA GLY A 89 -1.21 -1.56 -10.67
C GLY A 89 -1.85 -1.94 -12.01
N LEU A 90 -1.02 -2.25 -13.02
CA LEU A 90 -1.49 -2.74 -14.32
C LEU A 90 -2.28 -4.05 -14.21
N TYR A 91 -1.81 -4.99 -13.37
CA TYR A 91 -2.50 -6.23 -13.10
C TYR A 91 -3.86 -6.00 -12.43
N MET A 92 -3.95 -5.11 -11.44
CA MET A 92 -5.22 -4.76 -10.78
C MET A 92 -6.24 -4.17 -11.78
N LEU A 93 -5.79 -3.30 -12.69
CA LEU A 93 -6.63 -2.77 -13.75
C LEU A 93 -7.12 -3.85 -14.71
N ALA A 94 -6.25 -4.79 -15.10
CA ALA A 94 -6.63 -5.91 -15.95
C ALA A 94 -7.66 -6.84 -15.27
N VAL A 95 -7.51 -7.11 -13.96
CA VAL A 95 -8.47 -7.88 -13.17
C VAL A 95 -9.81 -7.14 -13.03
N ALA A 96 -9.78 -5.82 -12.80
CA ALA A 96 -10.99 -5.02 -12.73
C ALA A 96 -11.75 -4.98 -14.07
N ALA A 97 -11.04 -4.86 -15.19
CA ALA A 97 -11.62 -4.92 -16.53
C ALA A 97 -12.28 -6.28 -16.83
N ASN A 98 -11.69 -7.37 -16.34
CA ASN A 98 -12.31 -8.69 -16.39
C ASN A 98 -13.59 -8.76 -15.52
N LEU A 99 -13.57 -8.15 -14.33
CA LEU A 99 -14.71 -8.15 -13.42
C LEU A 99 -15.90 -7.34 -13.96
N LEU A 100 -15.62 -6.27 -14.71
CA LEU A 100 -16.61 -5.47 -15.45
C LEU A 100 -17.05 -6.11 -16.78
N LYS A 101 -16.49 -7.28 -17.15
CA LYS A 101 -16.77 -7.98 -18.42
C LYS A 101 -16.59 -7.08 -19.65
N LEU A 102 -15.63 -6.13 -19.63
CA LEU A 102 -15.43 -5.14 -20.69
C LEU A 102 -15.00 -5.75 -22.03
N HIS A 103 -14.11 -6.76 -22.00
CA HIS A 103 -13.66 -7.46 -23.20
C HIS A 103 -13.20 -8.90 -22.87
N PRO A 104 -13.43 -9.89 -23.76
CA PRO A 104 -13.03 -11.29 -23.54
C PRO A 104 -11.53 -11.50 -23.30
N ILE A 105 -10.69 -10.57 -23.77
CA ILE A 105 -9.23 -10.65 -23.62
C ILE A 105 -8.79 -10.58 -22.15
N PHE A 106 -9.54 -9.87 -21.30
CA PHE A 106 -9.21 -9.73 -19.87
C PHE A 106 -9.44 -11.01 -19.07
N ARG A 107 -10.11 -12.01 -19.65
CA ARG A 107 -10.24 -13.35 -19.05
C ARG A 107 -8.88 -14.02 -18.82
N TYR A 108 -7.87 -13.66 -19.60
CA TYR A 108 -6.49 -14.16 -19.46
C TYR A 108 -5.70 -13.47 -18.34
N ALA A 109 -6.17 -12.32 -17.83
CA ALA A 109 -5.52 -11.61 -16.74
C ALA A 109 -5.59 -12.40 -15.43
N ILE A 110 -6.67 -13.15 -15.20
CA ILE A 110 -6.72 -14.13 -14.11
C ILE A 110 -5.97 -15.37 -14.61
N ILE A 111 -4.74 -15.56 -14.12
CA ILE A 111 -3.93 -16.76 -14.42
C ILE A 111 -4.75 -17.98 -14.00
N GLN A 112 -5.39 -18.62 -14.97
CA GLN A 112 -6.06 -19.88 -14.73
C GLN A 112 -4.97 -20.93 -14.51
N PRO A 113 -5.02 -21.71 -13.42
CA PRO A 113 -4.00 -22.71 -13.16
C PRO A 113 -3.88 -23.67 -14.37
N PRO A 114 -2.66 -24.04 -14.78
CA PRO A 114 -2.45 -24.85 -15.98
C PRO A 114 -3.24 -26.16 -15.92
N LYS A 115 -3.59 -26.72 -17.09
CA LYS A 115 -4.44 -27.92 -17.20
C LYS A 115 -3.96 -29.12 -16.35
N PHE A 116 -2.66 -29.19 -16.06
CA PHE A 116 -2.06 -30.16 -15.16
C PHE A 116 -2.40 -29.91 -13.69
N LEU A 117 -2.23 -28.67 -13.20
CA LEU A 117 -2.60 -28.27 -11.84
C LEU A 117 -4.12 -28.41 -11.62
N THR A 118 -4.94 -27.98 -12.58
CA THR A 118 -6.39 -28.13 -12.48
C THR A 118 -6.83 -29.60 -12.51
N ARG A 119 -6.16 -30.47 -13.26
CA ARG A 119 -6.41 -31.93 -13.17
C ARG A 119 -6.01 -32.50 -11.82
N MET A 120 -4.85 -32.12 -11.29
CA MET A 120 -4.37 -32.57 -9.98
C MET A 120 -5.33 -32.12 -8.88
N VAL A 121 -5.69 -30.84 -8.87
CA VAL A 121 -6.68 -30.26 -7.96
C VAL A 121 -8.06 -30.89 -8.13
N ARG A 122 -8.50 -31.23 -9.35
CA ARG A 122 -9.81 -31.85 -9.61
C ARG A 122 -9.85 -33.34 -9.25
N LYS A 123 -8.73 -34.06 -9.38
CA LYS A 123 -8.56 -35.44 -8.89
C LYS A 123 -8.63 -35.46 -7.36
N GLU A 124 -7.91 -34.55 -6.71
CA GLU A 124 -7.90 -34.41 -5.24
C GLU A 124 -9.16 -33.75 -4.68
N ALA A 125 -9.95 -33.06 -5.52
CA ALA A 125 -11.26 -32.51 -5.15
C ALA A 125 -12.34 -33.58 -4.97
N ARG A 126 -12.10 -34.81 -5.44
CA ARG A 126 -12.97 -35.97 -5.16
C ARG A 126 -12.82 -36.48 -3.73
N SER A 127 -11.74 -36.12 -3.03
CA SER A 127 -11.48 -36.46 -1.64
C SER A 127 -11.28 -35.20 -0.81
N SER A 128 -12.34 -34.67 -0.19
CA SER A 128 -12.36 -33.74 0.98
C SER A 128 -11.30 -32.63 1.13
N SER A 129 -10.49 -32.29 0.12
CA SER A 129 -9.21 -31.67 0.40
C SER A 129 -9.34 -30.15 0.49
N LEU A 130 -8.92 -29.62 1.63
CA LEU A 130 -8.71 -28.20 1.88
C LEU A 130 -7.53 -27.63 1.07
N PHE A 131 -6.94 -28.46 0.21
CA PHE A 131 -5.74 -28.18 -0.56
C PHE A 131 -5.89 -26.97 -1.48
N ALA A 132 -6.96 -26.89 -2.28
CA ALA A 132 -7.12 -25.76 -3.21
C ALA A 132 -7.24 -24.40 -2.49
N PRO A 133 -8.13 -24.22 -1.48
CA PRO A 133 -8.14 -23.00 -0.68
C PRO A 133 -6.81 -22.74 0.04
N ALA A 134 -6.17 -23.78 0.60
CA ALA A 134 -4.90 -23.62 1.29
C ALA A 134 -3.75 -23.18 0.37
N PHE A 135 -3.67 -23.78 -0.82
CA PHE A 135 -2.68 -23.45 -1.83
C PHE A 135 -2.86 -22.02 -2.34
N LEU A 136 -4.11 -21.60 -2.59
CA LEU A 136 -4.41 -20.21 -2.95
C LEU A 136 -4.02 -19.25 -1.81
N GLY A 137 -4.23 -19.63 -0.55
CA GLY A 137 -3.79 -18.87 0.61
C GLY A 137 -2.27 -18.68 0.64
N VAL A 138 -1.48 -19.71 0.37
CA VAL A 138 -0.02 -19.59 0.23
C VAL A 138 0.36 -18.69 -0.95
N LEU A 139 -0.33 -18.85 -2.08
CA LEU A 139 -0.05 -18.09 -3.30
C LEU A 139 -0.32 -16.59 -3.15
N THR A 140 -1.11 -16.18 -2.14
CA THR A 140 -1.39 -14.75 -1.89
C THR A 140 -0.13 -13.94 -1.57
N VAL A 141 0.94 -14.57 -1.06
CA VAL A 141 2.25 -13.92 -0.87
C VAL A 141 2.82 -13.39 -2.18
N PHE A 142 2.59 -14.09 -3.29
CA PHE A 142 3.06 -13.69 -4.63
C PHE A 142 2.13 -12.68 -5.31
N ILE A 143 1.03 -12.30 -4.66
CA ILE A 143 0.11 -11.27 -5.14
C ILE A 143 0.13 -10.10 -4.14
N PRO A 144 1.29 -9.42 -3.99
CA PRO A 144 1.41 -8.31 -3.06
C PRO A 144 0.57 -7.12 -3.56
N CYS A 145 -0.16 -6.50 -2.66
CA CYS A 145 -0.76 -5.18 -2.88
C CYS A 145 0.11 -4.10 -2.21
N GLY A 146 -0.10 -2.82 -2.56
CA GLY A 146 0.75 -1.73 -2.06
C GLY A 146 0.84 -1.65 -0.53
N THR A 147 -0.21 -2.04 0.20
CA THR A 147 -0.21 -2.12 1.66
C THR A 147 0.65 -3.28 2.18
N THR A 148 0.60 -4.44 1.52
CA THR A 148 1.48 -5.58 1.84
C THR A 148 2.94 -5.19 1.60
N LEU A 149 3.27 -4.55 0.48
CA LEU A 149 4.64 -4.07 0.21
C LEU A 149 5.13 -3.08 1.28
N ALA A 150 4.26 -2.19 1.77
CA ALA A 150 4.60 -1.26 2.84
C ALA A 150 4.86 -1.98 4.16
N MET A 151 4.04 -2.97 4.50
CA MET A 151 4.24 -3.78 5.71
C MET A 151 5.46 -4.70 5.57
N GLU A 152 5.77 -5.23 4.40
CA GLU A 152 6.99 -6.01 4.14
C GLU A 152 8.24 -5.13 4.32
N THR A 153 8.21 -3.91 3.78
CA THR A 153 9.26 -2.90 4.03
C THR A 153 9.39 -2.60 5.53
N PHE A 154 8.26 -2.50 6.24
CA PHE A 154 8.26 -2.32 7.69
C PHE A 154 8.88 -3.52 8.41
N ALA A 155 8.55 -4.75 8.00
CA ALA A 155 9.12 -5.98 8.56
C ALA A 155 10.64 -6.06 8.33
N ILE A 156 11.12 -5.74 7.13
CA ILE A 156 12.55 -5.61 6.80
C ILE A 156 13.23 -4.60 7.72
N SER A 157 12.61 -3.43 7.92
CA SER A 157 13.16 -2.36 8.77
C SER A 157 13.28 -2.73 10.25
N THR A 158 12.60 -3.80 10.71
CA THR A 158 12.73 -4.25 12.10
C THR A 158 14.09 -4.89 12.39
N GLY A 159 14.78 -5.40 11.36
CA GLY A 159 16.08 -6.09 11.50
C GLY A 159 16.06 -7.33 12.41
N ASN A 160 14.88 -7.83 12.80
CA ASN A 160 14.73 -8.99 13.68
C ASN A 160 13.68 -9.95 13.12
N ALA A 161 14.05 -11.21 12.94
CA ALA A 161 13.19 -12.25 12.38
C ALA A 161 11.85 -12.40 13.12
N PHE A 162 11.85 -12.36 14.46
CA PHE A 162 10.64 -12.52 15.25
C PHE A 162 9.72 -11.29 15.19
N LEU A 163 10.29 -10.09 15.14
CA LEU A 163 9.50 -8.86 14.95
C LEU A 163 8.92 -8.78 13.53
N GLY A 164 9.69 -9.17 12.52
CA GLY A 164 9.19 -9.31 11.15
C GLY A 164 8.05 -10.33 11.02
N ALA A 165 8.19 -11.50 11.67
CA ALA A 165 7.13 -12.51 11.71
C ALA A 165 5.87 -11.99 12.41
N ALA A 166 6.02 -11.35 13.57
CA ALA A 166 4.91 -10.81 14.35
C ALA A 166 4.16 -9.69 13.60
N THR A 167 4.88 -8.78 12.93
CA THR A 167 4.26 -7.70 12.15
C THR A 167 3.39 -8.24 11.00
N MET A 168 3.90 -9.21 10.24
CA MET A 168 3.14 -9.87 9.17
C MET A 168 1.96 -10.70 9.70
N ALA A 169 2.15 -11.38 10.83
CA ALA A 169 1.09 -12.16 11.47
C ALA A 169 -0.07 -11.26 11.92
N LEU A 170 0.24 -10.17 12.63
CA LEU A 170 -0.75 -9.19 13.11
C LEU A 170 -1.47 -8.49 11.96
N PHE A 171 -0.73 -8.10 10.92
CA PHE A 171 -1.32 -7.59 9.69
C PHE A 171 -2.31 -8.59 9.09
N THR A 172 -1.91 -9.86 8.96
CA THR A 172 -2.75 -10.90 8.36
C THR A 172 -3.98 -11.20 9.21
N ILE A 173 -3.83 -11.29 10.55
CA ILE A 173 -4.93 -11.42 11.50
C ILE A 173 -5.91 -10.25 11.35
N GLY A 174 -5.40 -9.03 11.20
CA GLY A 174 -6.22 -7.84 10.93
C GLY A 174 -7.08 -7.99 9.67
N THR A 175 -6.58 -8.63 8.61
CA THR A 175 -7.36 -8.85 7.39
C THR A 175 -8.42 -9.95 7.49
N MET A 176 -8.34 -10.85 8.48
CA MET A 176 -9.20 -12.04 8.58
C MET A 176 -10.70 -11.74 8.65
N PRO A 177 -11.19 -10.76 9.44
CA PRO A 177 -12.63 -10.48 9.52
C PRO A 177 -13.24 -10.13 8.16
N LEU A 178 -12.51 -9.37 7.34
CA LEU A 178 -12.98 -8.98 6.02
C LEU A 178 -13.01 -10.16 5.05
N PHE A 179 -11.97 -10.99 5.02
CA PHE A 179 -11.95 -12.21 4.18
C PHE A 179 -12.98 -13.25 4.60
N ALA A 180 -13.26 -13.38 5.89
CA ALA A 180 -14.35 -14.21 6.40
C ALA A 180 -15.71 -13.70 5.89
N GLY A 181 -15.92 -12.37 5.89
CA GLY A 181 -17.09 -11.74 5.30
C GLY A 181 -17.23 -12.02 3.80
N VAL A 182 -16.14 -11.90 3.03
CA VAL A 182 -16.13 -12.24 1.59
C VAL A 182 -16.46 -13.72 1.37
N GLY A 183 -15.88 -14.63 2.16
CA GLY A 183 -16.18 -16.06 2.10
C GLY A 183 -17.66 -16.37 2.38
N ALA A 184 -18.24 -15.74 3.40
CA ALA A 184 -19.67 -15.87 3.72
C ALA A 184 -20.57 -15.34 2.59
N LEU A 185 -20.23 -14.18 2.02
CA LEU A 185 -20.99 -13.58 0.92
C LEU A 185 -20.87 -14.41 -0.38
N ALA A 186 -19.69 -14.98 -0.65
CA ALA A 186 -19.45 -15.88 -1.78
C ALA A 186 -20.30 -17.16 -1.68
N ALA A 187 -20.54 -17.66 -0.47
CA ALA A 187 -21.43 -18.80 -0.24
C ALA A 187 -22.89 -18.52 -0.65
N MET A 188 -23.29 -17.24 -0.69
CA MET A 188 -24.63 -16.81 -1.07
C MET A 188 -24.81 -16.58 -2.58
N GLY A 189 -23.75 -16.76 -3.40
CA GLY A 189 -23.77 -16.80 -4.87
C GLY A 189 -24.35 -15.57 -5.59
N LYS A 190 -25.68 -15.39 -5.54
CA LYS A 190 -26.41 -14.29 -6.18
C LYS A 190 -26.08 -12.91 -5.58
N LEU A 191 -25.85 -12.84 -4.26
CA LEU A 191 -25.46 -11.59 -3.60
C LEU A 191 -24.05 -11.14 -4.00
N PHE A 192 -23.15 -12.11 -4.22
CA PHE A 192 -21.77 -11.85 -4.61
C PHE A 192 -21.69 -11.19 -6.00
N GLU A 193 -22.37 -11.73 -7.01
CA GLU A 193 -22.32 -11.18 -8.37
C GLU A 193 -23.03 -9.82 -8.47
N LYS A 194 -24.10 -9.59 -7.69
CA LYS A 194 -24.87 -8.34 -7.74
C LYS A 194 -24.23 -7.17 -6.96
N TYR A 195 -23.66 -7.43 -5.78
CA TYR A 195 -23.17 -6.36 -4.90
C TYR A 195 -21.65 -6.33 -4.77
N PHE A 196 -20.99 -7.48 -4.69
CA PHE A 196 -19.55 -7.53 -4.41
C PHE A 196 -18.72 -7.26 -5.66
N ALA A 197 -19.04 -7.88 -6.79
CA ALA A 197 -18.30 -7.73 -8.04
C ALA A 197 -18.12 -6.27 -8.50
N PRO A 198 -19.18 -5.42 -8.60
CA PRO A 198 -19.00 -4.03 -9.03
C PRO A 198 -18.23 -3.18 -8.01
N VAL A 199 -18.47 -3.39 -6.71
CA VAL A 199 -17.75 -2.66 -5.64
C VAL A 199 -16.26 -3.02 -5.63
N ALA A 200 -15.95 -4.31 -5.75
CA ALA A 200 -14.57 -4.78 -5.85
C ALA A 200 -13.89 -4.26 -7.12
N ALA A 201 -14.59 -4.21 -8.26
CA ALA A 201 -14.06 -3.64 -9.50
C ALA A 201 -13.73 -2.15 -9.36
N ALA A 202 -14.65 -1.36 -8.79
CA ALA A 202 -14.43 0.07 -8.53
C ALA A 202 -13.24 0.30 -7.59
N ALA A 203 -13.15 -0.49 -6.51
CA ALA A 203 -12.02 -0.45 -5.58
C ALA A 203 -10.70 -0.82 -6.26
N LEU A 204 -10.68 -1.87 -7.11
CA LEU A 204 -9.49 -2.28 -7.87
C LEU A 204 -9.07 -1.24 -8.90
N ILE A 205 -10.00 -0.54 -9.55
CA ILE A 205 -9.69 0.56 -10.47
C ILE A 205 -9.03 1.69 -9.70
N PHE A 206 -9.64 2.12 -8.59
CA PHE A 206 -9.08 3.16 -7.74
C PHE A 206 -7.68 2.80 -7.23
N LEU A 207 -7.53 1.58 -6.70
CA LEU A 207 -6.24 1.09 -6.19
C LEU A 207 -5.20 0.92 -7.30
N GLY A 208 -5.60 0.43 -8.47
CA GLY A 208 -4.73 0.26 -9.63
C GLY A 208 -4.21 1.59 -10.17
N ILE A 209 -5.10 2.58 -10.33
CA ILE A 209 -4.71 3.95 -10.71
C ILE A 209 -3.78 4.54 -9.64
N SER A 210 -4.11 4.37 -8.36
CA SER A 210 -3.27 4.88 -7.27
C SER A 210 -1.89 4.24 -7.26
N ALA A 211 -1.76 2.93 -7.51
CA ALA A 211 -0.49 2.22 -7.54
C ALA A 211 0.38 2.68 -8.74
N ILE A 212 -0.23 2.93 -9.90
CA ILE A 212 0.48 3.49 -11.06
C ILE A 212 0.97 4.90 -10.75
N ASN A 213 0.13 5.73 -10.13
CA ASN A 213 0.53 7.08 -9.70
C ASN A 213 1.69 7.03 -8.70
N SER A 214 1.61 6.14 -7.71
CA SER A 214 2.67 5.94 -6.72
C SER A 214 3.98 5.51 -7.35
N SER A 215 3.95 4.64 -8.37
CA SER A 215 5.14 4.25 -9.13
C SER A 215 5.76 5.43 -9.89
N LEU A 216 4.94 6.28 -10.50
CA LEU A 216 5.42 7.51 -11.17
C LEU A 216 6.05 8.49 -10.17
N VAL A 217 5.45 8.66 -9.00
CA VAL A 217 5.97 9.51 -7.92
C VAL A 217 7.29 8.97 -7.38
N LEU A 218 7.38 7.67 -7.11
CA LEU A 218 8.59 7.00 -6.62
C LEU A 218 9.72 6.95 -7.67
N SER A 219 9.38 7.04 -8.96
CA SER A 219 10.35 7.21 -10.04
C SER A 219 10.97 8.62 -10.09
N GLY A 220 10.42 9.57 -9.33
CA GLY A 220 10.85 10.98 -9.35
C GLY A 220 10.46 11.72 -10.63
N LEU A 221 9.60 11.15 -11.47
CA LEU A 221 9.14 11.77 -12.71
C LEU A 221 8.16 12.92 -12.38
N PRO A 222 8.27 14.08 -13.07
CA PRO A 222 7.40 15.23 -12.83
C PRO A 222 5.95 14.99 -13.31
N PHE A 223 5.72 13.98 -14.16
CA PHE A 223 4.41 13.58 -14.65
C PHE A 223 3.74 12.61 -13.67
N ASN A 224 3.20 13.13 -12.57
CA ASN A 224 2.28 12.39 -11.70
C ASN A 224 0.87 13.01 -11.79
N LEU A 225 -0.17 12.21 -11.49
CA LEU A 225 -1.56 12.65 -11.57
C LEU A 225 -1.84 13.79 -10.58
N ASN A 226 -1.05 13.91 -9.51
CA ASN A 226 -1.17 14.98 -8.53
C ASN A 226 -0.73 16.33 -9.12
N GLY A 227 0.26 16.36 -10.03
CA GLY A 227 0.66 17.55 -10.78
C GLY A 227 -0.42 18.03 -11.74
N VAL A 228 -1.15 17.12 -12.39
CA VAL A 228 -2.29 17.47 -13.27
C VAL A 228 -3.48 18.00 -12.44
N GLY A 229 -3.79 17.37 -11.31
CA GLY A 229 -4.80 17.86 -10.37
C GLY A 229 -4.48 19.25 -9.80
N GLN A 230 -3.22 19.49 -9.43
CA GLN A 230 -2.75 20.81 -8.98
C GLN A 230 -2.82 21.86 -10.09
N THR A 231 -2.56 21.52 -11.36
CA THR A 231 -2.77 22.46 -12.47
C THR A 231 -4.24 22.74 -12.73
N PHE A 232 -5.13 21.75 -12.59
CA PHE A 232 -6.58 21.94 -12.74
C PHE A 232 -7.19 22.74 -11.59
N GLU A 233 -6.76 22.51 -10.34
CA GLU A 233 -7.17 23.33 -9.19
C GLU A 233 -6.61 24.75 -9.29
N ALA A 234 -5.34 24.92 -9.69
CA ALA A 234 -4.76 26.24 -9.93
C ALA A 234 -5.50 26.98 -11.07
N LEU A 235 -5.83 26.31 -12.17
CA LEU A 235 -6.65 26.87 -13.25
C LEU A 235 -8.08 27.18 -12.79
N ALA A 236 -8.71 26.28 -12.03
CA ALA A 236 -10.05 26.50 -11.49
C ALA A 236 -10.09 27.61 -10.43
N GLN A 237 -8.96 27.90 -9.78
CA GLN A 237 -8.81 29.01 -8.84
C GLN A 237 -8.56 30.33 -9.57
N VAL A 238 -7.78 30.34 -10.65
CA VAL A 238 -7.61 31.50 -11.54
C VAL A 238 -8.93 31.89 -12.22
N VAL A 239 -9.74 30.90 -12.61
CA VAL A 239 -11.07 31.12 -13.19
C VAL A 239 -12.08 31.63 -12.15
N ARG A 240 -11.97 31.19 -10.88
CA ARG A 240 -12.87 31.62 -9.79
C ARG A 240 -12.52 32.98 -9.18
N ASN A 241 -11.26 33.39 -9.23
CA ASN A 241 -10.78 34.68 -8.72
C ASN A 241 -9.75 35.30 -9.68
N PRO A 242 -10.19 36.08 -10.68
CA PRO A 242 -9.28 36.73 -11.63
C PRO A 242 -8.50 37.92 -11.04
N ALA A 243 -8.77 38.31 -9.78
CA ALA A 243 -8.16 39.45 -9.10
C ALA A 243 -7.67 39.14 -7.66
N GLY A 244 -7.35 37.87 -7.35
CA GLY A 244 -6.91 37.47 -6.01
C GLY A 244 -5.40 37.34 -5.89
N ASP A 245 -4.80 38.07 -4.94
CA ASP A 245 -3.41 37.91 -4.48
C ASP A 245 -3.02 36.42 -4.33
N ILE A 246 -1.90 36.04 -4.94
CA ILE A 246 -1.28 34.71 -4.80
C ILE A 246 -0.55 34.62 -3.45
N LEU A 247 -1.25 34.87 -2.35
CA LEU A 247 -0.73 34.69 -1.00
C LEU A 247 -1.64 33.70 -0.27
N GLY A 248 -1.34 32.42 -0.44
CA GLY A 248 -2.11 31.31 0.12
C GLY A 248 -1.20 30.23 0.70
N ALA A 249 -0.73 30.46 1.92
CA ALA A 249 -0.15 29.50 2.86
C ALA A 249 1.19 28.85 2.49
N ALA A 250 2.28 29.63 2.53
CA ALA A 250 3.62 29.13 2.78
C ALA A 250 4.21 29.91 3.95
N ASN A 251 4.33 29.32 5.14
CA ASN A 251 5.27 29.76 6.18
C ASN A 251 5.33 28.78 7.34
N THR A 252 6.20 27.78 7.23
CA THR A 252 6.76 27.02 8.37
C THR A 252 8.24 26.69 8.11
N VAL A 253 8.93 27.54 7.35
CA VAL A 253 10.37 27.44 7.15
C VAL A 253 11.04 28.57 7.92
N THR A 254 11.72 28.24 9.02
CA THR A 254 12.48 29.20 9.82
C THR A 254 13.96 29.12 9.44
N VAL A 255 14.58 30.26 9.13
CA VAL A 255 16.02 30.30 8.83
C VAL A 255 16.79 30.55 10.11
N VAL A 256 17.58 29.57 10.56
CA VAL A 256 18.44 29.68 11.75
C VAL A 256 19.88 29.42 11.32
N ASN A 257 20.80 30.36 11.55
CA ASN A 257 22.22 30.25 11.18
C ASN A 257 22.48 29.92 9.69
N GLY A 258 21.68 30.46 8.77
CA GLY A 258 21.81 30.21 7.33
C GLY A 258 21.24 28.86 6.86
N VAL A 259 20.73 28.03 7.78
CA VAL A 259 20.04 26.76 7.49
C VAL A 259 18.53 26.97 7.51
N GLN A 260 17.85 26.44 6.51
CA GLN A 260 16.39 26.50 6.36
C GLN A 260 15.76 25.32 7.11
N ASN A 261 15.18 25.56 8.28
CA ASN A 261 14.49 24.53 9.07
C ASN A 261 13.01 24.47 8.66
N ALA A 262 12.60 23.36 8.04
CA ALA A 262 11.22 23.10 7.69
C ALA A 262 10.65 22.01 8.61
N ASN A 263 9.46 22.22 9.16
CA ASN A 263 8.80 21.24 10.02
C ASN A 263 7.52 20.71 9.37
N ILE A 264 7.39 19.38 9.27
CA ILE A 264 6.22 18.68 8.75
C ILE A 264 5.69 17.74 9.81
N THR A 265 4.37 17.70 9.95
CA THR A 265 3.67 16.70 10.76
C THR A 265 3.15 15.59 9.87
N ALA A 266 3.52 14.34 10.15
CA ALA A 266 2.95 13.16 9.50
C ALA A 266 1.72 12.67 10.27
N LEU A 267 0.58 12.57 9.60
CA LEU A 267 -0.71 12.16 10.13
C LEU A 267 -1.10 10.79 9.53
N ALA A 268 -2.13 10.16 10.09
CA ALA A 268 -2.69 8.92 9.55
C ALA A 268 -3.16 9.05 8.07
N GLY A 269 -3.64 10.25 7.71
CA GLY A 269 -4.23 10.55 6.42
C GLY A 269 -3.42 11.50 5.52
N GLY A 270 -2.14 11.77 5.84
CA GLY A 270 -1.31 12.66 5.00
C GLY A 270 -0.23 13.44 5.74
N TYR A 271 0.20 14.56 5.15
CA TYR A 271 1.25 15.44 5.68
C TYR A 271 0.72 16.87 5.83
N SER A 272 1.11 17.54 6.92
CA SER A 272 0.78 18.94 7.14
C SER A 272 2.01 19.73 7.59
N PRO A 273 2.41 20.80 6.89
CA PRO A 273 1.87 21.25 5.60
C PRO A 273 2.22 20.29 4.46
N SER A 274 1.43 20.34 3.38
CA SER A 274 1.68 19.57 2.14
C SER A 274 2.63 20.29 1.17
N VAL A 275 2.90 21.58 1.39
CA VAL A 275 3.82 22.40 0.60
C VAL A 275 4.74 23.17 1.52
N ILE A 276 6.04 23.17 1.23
CA ILE A 276 7.03 24.04 1.87
C ILE A 276 7.83 24.78 0.80
N GLU A 277 8.28 25.99 1.09
CA GLU A 277 9.06 26.81 0.17
C GLU A 277 10.46 27.05 0.74
N VAL A 278 11.49 26.77 -0.05
CA VAL A 278 12.90 26.90 0.32
C VAL A 278 13.67 27.59 -0.80
N LYS A 279 14.80 28.20 -0.46
CA LYS A 279 15.71 28.84 -1.43
C LYS A 279 16.77 27.87 -1.95
N ALA A 280 17.08 27.95 -3.24
CA ALA A 280 18.21 27.25 -3.85
C ALA A 280 19.55 27.71 -3.24
N GLY A 281 20.52 26.79 -3.19
CA GLY A 281 21.89 27.06 -2.73
C GLY A 281 22.04 27.25 -1.22
N ARG A 282 21.01 26.94 -0.41
CA ARG A 282 21.06 27.00 1.06
C ARG A 282 20.72 25.64 1.68
N PRO A 283 21.44 25.19 2.71
CA PRO A 283 21.15 23.93 3.38
C PRO A 283 19.74 23.93 3.99
N VAL A 284 19.01 22.84 3.80
CA VAL A 284 17.67 22.61 4.30
C VAL A 284 17.72 21.47 5.31
N LYS A 285 17.09 21.69 6.46
CA LYS A 285 16.87 20.69 7.50
C LYS A 285 15.38 20.45 7.64
N LEU A 286 14.91 19.36 7.07
CA LEU A 286 13.51 18.96 7.07
C LEU A 286 13.25 18.00 8.24
N ASN A 287 12.45 18.45 9.20
CA ASN A 287 12.04 17.67 10.36
C ASN A 287 10.61 17.15 10.14
N VAL A 288 10.45 15.83 10.21
CA VAL A 288 9.17 15.17 10.05
C VAL A 288 8.79 14.53 11.38
N THR A 289 7.71 15.03 11.99
CA THR A 289 7.21 14.55 13.28
C THR A 289 5.93 13.74 13.08
N PRO A 290 5.94 12.43 13.34
CA PRO A 290 4.76 11.58 13.26
C PRO A 290 3.79 11.79 14.43
N THR A 291 2.50 11.81 14.12
CA THR A 291 1.40 11.93 15.09
C THR A 291 0.27 10.94 14.75
N GLY A 292 -0.21 10.21 15.76
CA GLY A 292 -1.31 9.24 15.60
C GLY A 292 -0.94 7.95 14.87
N ALA A 293 -1.94 7.19 14.41
CA ALA A 293 -1.73 5.90 13.76
C ALA A 293 -1.16 6.07 12.33
N LEU A 294 0.11 5.75 12.12
CA LEU A 294 0.82 6.15 10.90
C LEU A 294 0.47 5.35 9.64
N GLY A 295 -0.08 4.13 9.71
CA GLY A 295 -0.43 3.36 8.51
C GLY A 295 0.67 3.39 7.42
N CYS A 296 0.36 3.98 6.25
CA CYS A 296 1.32 4.15 5.15
C CYS A 296 2.34 5.31 5.34
N THR A 297 2.06 6.29 6.20
CA THR A 297 2.97 7.40 6.55
C THR A 297 4.05 6.99 7.54
N SER A 298 4.07 5.72 7.98
CA SER A 298 5.15 5.12 8.79
C SER A 298 6.52 5.12 8.10
N VAL A 299 6.56 5.34 6.78
CA VAL A 299 7.77 5.53 5.99
C VAL A 299 7.64 6.83 5.21
N PHE A 300 8.66 7.67 5.28
CA PHE A 300 8.78 8.92 4.53
C PHE A 300 9.88 8.78 3.48
N VAL A 301 9.58 9.16 2.24
CA VAL A 301 10.48 9.01 1.09
C VAL A 301 10.58 10.32 0.33
N ILE A 302 11.79 10.73 -0.04
CA ILE A 302 12.09 11.80 -0.99
C ILE A 302 12.80 11.16 -2.19
N PRO A 303 12.05 10.72 -3.22
CA PRO A 303 12.60 9.87 -4.27
C PRO A 303 13.71 10.54 -5.09
N GLN A 304 13.53 11.82 -5.43
CA GLN A 304 14.52 12.58 -6.22
C GLN A 304 15.88 12.71 -5.51
N LEU A 305 15.88 12.65 -4.18
CA LEU A 305 17.09 12.72 -3.35
C LEU A 305 17.55 11.34 -2.86
N LYS A 306 16.87 10.25 -3.24
CA LYS A 306 17.13 8.87 -2.80
C LYS A 306 17.21 8.73 -1.27
N MET A 307 16.39 9.51 -0.56
CA MET A 307 16.32 9.48 0.89
C MET A 307 15.02 8.82 1.34
N SER A 308 15.12 7.85 2.26
CA SER A 308 13.96 7.28 2.94
C SER A 308 14.28 7.03 4.42
N LYS A 309 13.32 7.30 5.30
CA LYS A 309 13.42 6.95 6.72
C LYS A 309 12.08 6.45 7.24
N ARG A 310 12.16 5.53 8.21
CA ARG A 310 11.02 5.13 9.04
C ARG A 310 10.70 6.25 10.02
N LEU A 311 9.41 6.50 10.21
CA LEU A 311 8.90 7.43 11.21
C LEU A 311 8.42 6.63 12.42
N ASN A 312 9.00 6.90 13.59
CA ASN A 312 8.58 6.30 14.86
C ASN A 312 7.80 7.35 15.67
N LEU A 313 6.65 6.96 16.22
CA LEU A 313 5.83 7.85 17.04
C LEU A 313 6.63 8.43 18.23
N GLY A 314 6.61 9.75 18.37
CA GLY A 314 7.36 10.47 19.41
C GLY A 314 8.81 10.81 19.03
N GLU A 315 9.29 10.37 17.87
CA GLU A 315 10.62 10.72 17.34
C GLU A 315 10.50 11.56 16.07
N THR A 316 11.20 12.69 16.04
CA THR A 316 11.29 13.54 14.85
C THR A 316 12.39 13.01 13.93
N ALA A 317 12.02 12.64 12.70
CA ALA A 317 12.98 12.24 11.68
C ALA A 317 13.50 13.46 10.94
N THR A 318 14.82 13.65 10.93
CA THR A 318 15.47 14.79 10.25
C THR A 318 16.11 14.35 8.92
N PHE A 319 15.89 15.13 7.87
CA PHE A 319 16.53 15.01 6.56
C PHE A 319 17.31 16.29 6.26
N GLU A 320 18.57 16.15 5.88
CA GLU A 320 19.45 17.29 5.58
C GLU A 320 19.91 17.20 4.13
N PHE A 321 19.69 18.27 3.36
CA PHE A 321 20.06 18.34 1.95
C PHE A 321 20.19 19.80 1.49
N THR A 322 20.88 20.02 0.37
CA THR A 322 21.03 21.35 -0.23
C THR A 322 20.50 21.30 -1.66
N PRO A 323 19.39 21.99 -1.97
CA PRO A 323 18.88 22.03 -3.33
C PRO A 323 19.67 23.03 -4.19
N ASP A 324 20.36 22.55 -5.23
CA ASP A 324 21.23 23.40 -6.08
C ASP A 324 20.48 24.13 -7.19
N LYS A 325 19.30 23.64 -7.60
CA LYS A 325 18.52 24.19 -8.72
C LYS A 325 17.09 24.50 -8.28
N PRO A 326 16.50 25.60 -8.80
CA PRO A 326 15.07 25.86 -8.65
C PRO A 326 14.23 24.73 -9.25
N GLY A 327 13.11 24.41 -8.62
CA GLY A 327 12.24 23.32 -9.03
C GLY A 327 11.44 22.72 -7.89
N ASN A 328 10.60 21.74 -8.21
CA ASN A 328 9.73 21.08 -7.24
C ASN A 328 10.30 19.72 -6.84
N ILE A 329 10.62 19.56 -5.56
CA ILE A 329 11.02 18.28 -4.96
C ILE A 329 9.82 17.64 -4.30
N ILE A 330 9.44 16.45 -4.76
CA ILE A 330 8.28 15.74 -4.23
C ILE A 330 8.72 14.78 -3.13
N TRP A 331 7.99 14.78 -2.02
CA TRP A 331 8.05 13.72 -1.02
C TRP A 331 6.76 12.90 -1.02
N ALA A 332 6.85 11.67 -0.52
CA ALA A 332 5.72 10.77 -0.41
C ALA A 332 5.79 9.84 0.80
N CYS A 333 4.65 9.26 1.17
CA CYS A 333 4.59 8.13 2.09
C CYS A 333 5.18 6.87 1.45
N GLY A 334 5.44 5.82 2.22
CA GLY A 334 6.00 4.57 1.69
C GLY A 334 5.16 3.96 0.56
N MET A 335 3.84 4.15 0.60
CA MET A 335 2.96 3.67 -0.47
C MET A 335 2.95 4.57 -1.71
N GLY A 336 3.55 5.76 -1.67
CA GLY A 336 3.52 6.75 -2.76
C GLY A 336 2.14 7.41 -2.95
N MET A 337 1.23 7.30 -1.97
CA MET A 337 -0.16 7.76 -2.08
C MET A 337 -0.32 9.19 -1.56
N TYR A 338 0.11 9.45 -0.33
CA TYR A 338 0.14 10.80 0.23
C TYR A 338 1.44 11.49 -0.17
N THR A 339 1.33 12.65 -0.81
CA THR A 339 2.48 13.40 -1.34
C THR A 339 2.49 14.84 -0.83
N GLY A 340 3.65 15.47 -0.86
CA GLY A 340 3.80 16.91 -0.71
C GLY A 340 4.97 17.45 -1.53
N THR A 341 5.16 18.77 -1.54
CA THR A 341 6.07 19.45 -2.45
C THR A 341 6.96 20.46 -1.74
N ILE A 342 8.27 20.35 -1.95
CA ILE A 342 9.27 21.37 -1.60
C ILE A 342 9.42 22.22 -2.86
N LYS A 343 8.90 23.44 -2.84
CA LYS A 343 9.18 24.40 -3.90
C LYS A 343 10.53 25.04 -3.62
N VAL A 344 11.46 24.89 -4.55
CA VAL A 344 12.77 25.52 -4.51
C VAL A 344 12.74 26.75 -5.42
N SER A 345 12.94 27.92 -4.83
CA SER A 345 13.00 29.24 -5.49
C SER A 345 14.40 29.84 -5.50
#